data_AF-A0A969GH27-F1
#
_entry.id   AF-A0A969GH27-F1
#
_cell.length_a   1.000
_cell.length_b   1.000
_cell.length_c   1.000
_cell.angle_alpha   90.00
_cell.angle_beta   90.00
_cell.angle_gamma   90.00
#
_symmetry.space_group_name_H-M   'P 1'
#
loop_
_entity.id
_entity.type
_entity.pdbx_description
1 polymer ?
#
loop_
_entity_poly.entity_id
_entity_poly.type
_entity_poly.pdbx_seq_one_letter_code
_entity_poly.pdbx_strand_id
1 'polypeptide(L)' 'MIRAEIRPGAYYDSVVLMQLQRGLAALEGVSEAGVVMGTDANKKLLAQSGLLPPEAAEAKADDLLIVVAG' A
#
# COMPACT_ATOMS: atom_id res chain seq x y z
N MET A 1 5.03 -13.17 4.97
CA MET A 1 6.02 -12.07 5.12
C MET A 1 5.44 -10.81 4.51
N ILE A 2 5.50 -9.67 5.19
CA ILE A 2 4.99 -8.38 4.67
C ILE A 2 6.16 -7.59 4.09
N ARG A 3 5.95 -6.96 2.93
CA ARG A 3 6.91 -6.04 2.30
C ARG A 3 6.19 -4.75 1.93
N ALA A 4 6.88 -3.63 2.08
CA ALA A 4 6.38 -2.32 1.67
C ALA A 4 7.35 -1.60 0.72
N GLU A 5 6.80 -0.79 -0.18
CA GLU A 5 7.51 0.12 -1.06
C GLU A 5 6.84 1.50 -1.01
N ILE A 6 7.63 2.53 -0.70
CA ILE A 6 7.21 3.94 -0.73
C ILE A 6 7.77 4.57 -2.00
N ARG A 7 6.93 5.20 -2.81
CA ARG A 7 7.32 5.98 -3.99
C ARG A 7 7.04 7.46 -3.76
N PRO A 8 8.06 8.27 -3.46
CA PRO A 8 7.86 9.65 -3.06
C PRO A 8 7.24 10.54 -4.14
N GLY A 9 6.30 11.40 -3.75
CA GLY A 9 5.70 12.42 -4.63
C GLY A 9 4.94 11.88 -5.85
N ALA A 10 4.66 10.58 -5.88
CA ALA A 10 3.98 9.92 -6.99
C ALA A 10 2.47 9.85 -6.69
N TYR A 11 1.76 10.94 -6.97
CA TYR A 11 0.31 11.00 -6.76
C TYR A 11 -0.46 10.25 -7.85
N TYR A 12 -1.39 9.39 -7.44
CA TYR A 12 -2.28 8.67 -8.34
C TYR A 12 -3.72 8.77 -7.87
N ASP A 13 -4.66 8.75 -8.83
CA ASP A 13 -6.08 8.65 -8.51
C ASP A 13 -6.45 7.26 -7.97
N SER A 14 -7.62 7.16 -7.35
CA SER A 14 -8.09 5.93 -6.73
C SER A 14 -8.32 4.78 -7.73
N VAL A 15 -8.59 5.07 -9.01
CA VAL A 15 -8.82 4.02 -10.02
C VAL A 15 -7.51 3.30 -10.32
N VAL A 16 -6.42 4.05 -10.51
CA VAL A 16 -5.08 3.50 -10.71
C VAL A 16 -4.64 2.66 -9.50
N LEU A 17 -4.85 3.18 -8.28
CA LEU A 17 -4.51 2.46 -7.04
C LEU A 17 -5.28 1.14 -6.93
N MET A 18 -6.59 1.15 -7.20
CA MET A 18 -7.42 -0.05 -7.16
C MET A 18 -7.02 -1.09 -8.22
N GLN A 19 -6.67 -0.65 -9.43
CA GLN A 19 -6.20 -1.55 -10.49
C GLN A 19 -4.87 -2.21 -10.11
N LEU A 20 -3.92 -1.43 -9.58
CA LEU A 20 -2.64 -1.94 -9.12
C LEU A 20 -2.82 -2.94 -7.96
N GLN A 21 -3.66 -2.62 -6.98
CA GLN A 21 -3.94 -3.52 -5.86
C GLN A 21 -4.50 -4.87 -6.34
N ARG A 22 -5.47 -4.86 -7.26
CA ARG A 22 -6.05 -6.08 -7.83
C ARG A 22 -5.03 -6.89 -8.62
N GLY A 23 -4.16 -6.22 -9.39
CA GLY A 23 -3.08 -6.86 -10.12
C GLY A 23 -2.10 -7.57 -9.18
N LEU A 24 -1.68 -6.91 -8.10
CA LEU A 24 -0.79 -7.48 -7.09
C LEU A 24 -1.43 -8.68 -6.37
N ALA A 25 -2.70 -8.57 -5.97
CA ALA A 25 -3.44 -9.64 -5.30
C ALA A 25 -3.69 -10.88 -6.18
N ALA A 26 -3.53 -10.76 -7.51
CA ALA A 26 -3.67 -11.88 -8.44
C ALA A 26 -2.35 -12.63 -8.68
N LEU A 27 -1.22 -12.14 -8.15
CA LEU A 27 0.08 -12.79 -8.30
C LEU A 27 0.20 -14.02 -7.38
N GLU A 28 0.84 -15.08 -7.88
CA GLU A 28 1.15 -16.25 -7.05
C GLU A 28 2.06 -15.86 -5.88
N GLY A 29 1.74 -16.36 -4.68
CA GLY A 29 2.47 -16.04 -3.46
C GLY A 29 2.09 -14.71 -2.82
N VAL A 30 1.07 -14.01 -3.33
CA VAL A 30 0.45 -12.85 -2.66
C VAL A 30 -0.87 -13.29 -2.02
N SER A 31 -0.94 -13.21 -0.70
CA SER A 31 -2.18 -13.45 0.06
C SER A 31 -3.00 -12.17 0.24
N GLU A 32 -2.34 -11.01 0.36
CA GLU A 32 -3.01 -9.73 0.52
C GLU A 32 -2.16 -8.59 -0.04
N ALA A 33 -2.80 -7.54 -0.58
CA ALA A 33 -2.12 -6.36 -1.10
C ALA A 33 -2.89 -5.08 -0.72
N GLY A 34 -2.15 -4.04 -0.34
CA GLY A 34 -2.66 -2.70 -0.07
C GLY A 34 -1.94 -1.67 -0.93
N VAL A 35 -2.68 -0.85 -1.66
CA VAL A 35 -2.12 0.20 -2.51
C VAL A 35 -2.89 1.50 -2.25
N VAL A 36 -2.20 2.48 -1.66
CA VAL A 36 -2.84 3.72 -1.18
C VAL A 36 -1.89 4.91 -1.31
N MET A 37 -2.44 6.12 -1.25
CA MET A 37 -1.63 7.31 -0.92
C MET A 37 -1.29 7.30 0.58
N GLY A 38 -0.11 7.76 0.98
CA GLY A 38 0.40 7.73 2.35
C GLY A 38 -0.26 8.70 3.34
N THR A 39 -1.52 9.07 3.11
CA THR A 39 -2.32 9.88 4.05
C THR A 39 -2.50 9.14 5.38
N ASP A 40 -2.67 9.88 6.48
CA ASP A 40 -2.86 9.26 7.80
C ASP A 40 -4.11 8.37 7.87
N ALA A 41 -5.17 8.73 7.15
CA ALA A 41 -6.37 7.91 7.04
C ALA A 41 -6.07 6.55 6.40
N ASN A 42 -5.33 6.54 5.30
CA ASN A 42 -4.97 5.31 4.59
C ASN A 42 -3.98 4.45 5.38
N LYS A 43 -2.97 5.07 6.02
CA LYS A 43 -2.05 4.36 6.91
C LYS A 43 -2.80 3.69 8.06
N LYS A 44 -3.81 4.35 8.64
CA LYS A 44 -4.68 3.76 9.67
C LYS A 44 -5.48 2.56 9.15
N LEU A 45 -6.00 2.62 7.92
CA LEU A 45 -6.68 1.49 7.30
C LEU A 45 -5.75 0.29 7.13
N LEU A 46 -4.53 0.51 6.63
CA LEU A 46 -3.52 -0.56 6.51
C LEU A 46 -3.12 -1.13 7.88
N ALA A 47 -3.00 -0.30 8.92
CA ALA A 47 -2.71 -0.78 10.27
C ALA A 47 -3.84 -1.65 10.83
N GLN A 48 -5.10 -1.27 10.57
CA GLN A 48 -6.28 -2.05 10.97
C GLN A 48 -6.36 -3.41 10.27
N SER A 49 -5.86 -3.51 9.04
CA SER A 49 -5.78 -4.80 8.31
C SER A 49 -4.49 -5.58 8.59
N GLY A 50 -3.61 -5.08 9.47
CA GLY A 50 -2.33 -5.74 9.75
C GLY A 50 -1.29 -5.63 8.64
N LEU A 51 -1.49 -4.72 7.67
CA LEU A 51 -0.64 -4.49 6.51
C LEU A 51 0.25 -3.24 6.63
N LEU A 52 0.44 -2.66 7.81
CA LEU A 52 1.33 -1.50 7.96
C LEU A 52 2.65 -1.91 8.66
N PRO A 53 3.69 -2.31 7.91
CA PRO A 53 5.00 -2.54 8.52
C PRO A 53 5.65 -1.21 8.93
N PRO A 54 6.61 -1.20 9.88
CA PRO A 54 7.19 0.03 10.43
C PRO A 54 7.74 0.99 9.38
N GLU A 55 8.41 0.47 8.33
CA GLU A 55 8.97 1.28 7.25
C GLU A 55 7.90 2.03 6.43
N ALA A 56 6.66 1.52 6.38
CA ALA A 56 5.55 2.15 5.69
C ALA A 56 4.92 3.32 6.47
N ALA A 57 5.18 3.41 7.78
CA ALA A 57 4.64 4.48 8.62
C ALA A 57 5.22 5.87 8.27
N GLU A 58 6.43 5.89 7.71
CA GLU A 58 7.17 7.08 7.29
C GLU A 58 6.66 7.71 5.99
N ALA A 59 5.73 7.06 5.28
CA ALA A 59 5.14 7.59 4.05
C ALA A 59 4.39 8.91 4.32
N LYS A 60 4.63 9.90 3.46
CA LYS A 60 3.93 11.19 3.47
C LYS A 60 2.64 11.10 2.67
N ALA A 61 1.78 12.12 2.83
CA ALA A 61 0.46 12.15 2.22
C ALA A 61 0.47 12.06 0.67
N ASP A 62 1.53 12.57 0.04
CA ASP A 62 1.76 12.60 -1.40
C ASP A 62 2.58 11.41 -1.93
N ASP A 63 2.97 10.48 -1.06
CA ASP A 63 3.70 9.28 -1.43
C ASP A 63 2.74 8.15 -1.80
N LEU A 64 3.06 7.40 -2.84
CA LEU A 64 2.41 6.13 -3.12
C LEU A 64 2.99 5.07 -2.17
N LEU A 65 2.12 4.38 -1.44
CA LEU A 65 2.46 3.28 -0.56
C LEU A 65 1.90 1.97 -1.13
N ILE A 66 2.79 1.03 -1.38
CA ILE A 66 2.48 -0.33 -1.85
C ILE A 66 2.88 -1.30 -0.75
N VAL A 67 1.96 -2.17 -0.34
CA VAL A 67 2.22 -3.24 0.62
C VAL A 67 1.75 -4.57 0.04
N VAL A 68 2.56 -5.61 0.19
CA VAL A 68 2.24 -6.98 -0.20
C VAL A 68 2.54 -7.93 0.96
N ALA A 69 1.58 -8.80 1.28
CA ALA A 69 1.73 -9.93 2.17
C ALA A 69 1.69 -11.22 1.36
N GLY A 70 2.65 -12.11 1.62
CA GLY A 70 2.71 -13.49 1.12
C GLY A 70 2.65 -14.50 2.25
#